data_AF-A0A2S2GI04-F1
#
_entry.id   AF-A0A2S2GI04-F1
#
_cell.length_a   1.000
_cell.length_b   1.000
_cell.length_c   1.000
_cell.angle_alpha   90.00
_cell.angle_beta   90.00
_cell.angle_gamma   90.00
#
_symmetry.space_group_name_H-M   'P 1'
#
loop_
_entity.id
_entity.type
_entity.pdbx_description
1 polymer ?
#
loop_
_entity_poly.entity_id
_entity_poly.type
_entity_poly.pdbx_seq_one_letter_code
_entity_poly.pdbx_strand_id
1 'polypeptide(L)'
;MSGVTGVRRLRDLAGPAGGDDRTVLRHSDGPWVRAADGAEALRTHLGPVPAELAVAHQGLTAGSGALSALTELGTVRASWERRFAAAQGECASLTGTFRAVARTLGGTDETVRSSFTSVAGRAGARW
;
A
#
# COMPACT_ATOMS: atom_id res chain seq x y z
N MET A 1 -26.64 8.40 -18.26
CA MET A 1 -25.17 8.52 -18.19
C MET A 1 -24.83 9.15 -16.84
N SER A 2 -24.53 8.34 -15.83
CA SER A 2 -24.34 8.83 -14.46
C SER A 2 -23.33 7.95 -13.74
N GLY A 3 -22.32 8.57 -13.12
CA GLY A 3 -21.56 7.98 -12.01
C GLY A 3 -20.18 7.40 -12.31
N VAL A 4 -19.27 8.13 -12.97
CA VAL A 4 -17.83 7.91 -12.70
C VAL A 4 -17.50 8.66 -11.42
N THR A 5 -17.74 7.99 -10.29
CA THR A 5 -17.39 8.50 -8.97
C THR A 5 -15.86 8.50 -8.86
N GLY A 6 -15.28 9.70 -8.93
CA GLY A 6 -13.91 10.06 -8.53
C GLY A 6 -12.87 8.95 -8.45
N VAL A 7 -12.32 8.53 -9.60
CA VAL A 7 -11.07 7.76 -9.63
C VAL A 7 -9.95 8.70 -9.19
N ARG A 8 -9.64 8.69 -7.90
CA ARG A 8 -8.45 9.37 -7.35
C ARG A 8 -7.23 8.79 -8.06
N ARG A 9 -6.37 9.63 -8.68
CA ARG A 9 -5.28 9.10 -9.50
C ARG A 9 -4.34 8.30 -8.60
N LEU A 10 -3.74 7.23 -9.14
CA LEU A 10 -2.72 6.42 -8.46
C LEU A 10 -1.58 7.25 -7.83
N ARG A 11 -1.23 8.39 -8.44
CA ARG A 11 -0.23 9.34 -7.89
C ARG A 11 -0.66 10.00 -6.58
N ASP A 12 -1.96 10.17 -6.35
CA ASP A 12 -2.51 10.84 -5.18
C ASP A 12 -2.64 9.90 -3.96
N LEU A 13 -2.34 8.61 -4.16
CA LEU A 13 -2.29 7.57 -3.11
C LEU A 13 -0.88 7.46 -2.51
N ALA A 14 0.15 7.82 -3.27
CA ALA A 14 1.50 8.02 -2.76
C ALA A 14 1.56 9.40 -2.09
N GLY A 15 1.21 9.46 -0.80
CA GLY A 15 1.31 10.70 -0.02
C GLY A 15 2.71 11.33 -0.07
N PRO A 16 2.86 12.62 0.27
CA PRO A 16 4.14 13.33 0.14
C PRO A 16 5.25 12.64 0.94
N ALA A 17 6.42 12.51 0.32
CA ALA A 17 7.65 12.10 0.99
C ALA A 17 7.96 13.11 2.10
N GLY A 18 8.32 12.61 3.29
CA GLY A 18 8.48 13.42 4.51
C GLY A 18 9.41 14.63 4.30
N GLY A 19 8.96 15.78 4.78
CA GLY A 19 9.70 17.04 4.73
C GLY A 19 10.88 17.06 5.70
N ASP A 20 11.95 17.73 5.24
CA ASP A 20 13.22 18.00 5.90
C ASP A 20 13.02 18.88 7.15
N ASP A 21 13.10 18.29 8.34
CA ASP A 21 13.42 19.02 9.58
C ASP A 21 14.70 18.40 10.17
N ARG A 22 15.81 19.06 9.89
CA ARG A 22 17.17 18.51 9.96
C ARG A 22 17.86 18.72 11.31
N THR A 23 17.12 18.98 12.39
CA THR A 23 17.74 19.31 13.69
C THR A 23 17.54 18.32 14.82
N VAL A 24 16.73 17.26 14.65
CA VAL A 24 16.78 16.06 15.51
C VAL A 24 16.46 14.85 14.64
N LEU A 25 17.38 13.89 14.53
CA LEU A 25 17.07 12.58 13.94
C LEU A 25 16.15 11.82 14.90
N ARG A 26 14.87 12.19 14.95
CA ARG A 26 13.81 11.34 15.50
C ARG A 26 13.55 10.25 14.47
N HIS A 27 13.91 9.01 14.80
CA HIS A 27 13.25 7.87 14.17
C HIS A 27 11.75 8.05 14.40
N SER A 28 10.98 8.10 13.32
CA SER A 28 9.53 8.29 13.39
C SER A 28 8.88 7.13 12.67
N ASP A 29 7.83 6.57 13.29
CA ASP A 29 7.00 5.54 12.68
C ASP A 29 6.13 6.11 11.55
N GLY A 30 5.97 7.45 11.53
CA GLY A 30 5.09 8.18 10.61
C GLY A 30 5.29 7.85 9.13
N PRO A 31 6.52 7.85 8.58
CA PRO A 31 6.76 7.45 7.20
C PRO A 31 6.35 6.01 6.89
N TRP A 32 6.59 5.07 7.83
CA TRP A 32 6.25 3.66 7.66
C TRP A 32 4.74 3.40 7.75
N VAL A 33 4.07 4.05 8.71
CA VAL A 33 2.60 3.98 8.81
C VAL A 33 1.95 4.56 7.55
N ARG A 34 2.41 5.73 7.08
CA ARG A 34 1.90 6.31 5.82
C ARG A 34 2.16 5.41 4.61
N ALA A 35 3.32 4.76 4.53
CA ALA A 35 3.62 3.81 3.45
C ALA A 35 2.70 2.58 3.51
N ALA A 36 2.36 2.09 4.71
CA ALA A 36 1.40 1.02 4.89
C ALA A 36 0.00 1.42 4.40
N ASP A 37 -0.46 2.61 4.78
CA ASP A 37 -1.77 3.12 4.35
C ASP A 37 -1.83 3.35 2.83
N GLY A 38 -0.73 3.82 2.23
CA GLY A 38 -0.61 3.94 0.77
C GLY A 38 -0.70 2.58 0.06
N ALA A 39 0.01 1.56 0.56
CA ALA A 39 -0.06 0.20 0.01
C ALA A 39 -1.48 -0.40 0.15
N GLU A 40 -2.15 -0.18 1.27
CA GLU A 40 -3.54 -0.60 1.46
C GLU A 40 -4.51 0.13 0.52
N ALA A 41 -4.31 1.43 0.29
CA ALA A 41 -5.11 2.20 -0.65
C ALA A 41 -4.92 1.71 -2.10
N LEU A 42 -3.69 1.38 -2.50
CA LEU A 42 -3.41 0.77 -3.80
C LEU A 42 -4.12 -0.57 -3.97
N ARG A 43 -4.06 -1.45 -2.96
CA ARG A 43 -4.78 -2.72 -2.96
C ARG A 43 -6.29 -2.52 -3.13
N THR A 44 -6.85 -1.57 -2.39
CA THR A 44 -8.28 -1.24 -2.46
C THR A 44 -8.67 -0.74 -3.85
N HIS A 45 -7.86 0.14 -4.44
CA HIS A 45 -8.07 0.66 -5.80
C HIS A 45 -7.99 -0.45 -6.86
N LEU A 46 -7.13 -1.46 -6.66
CA LEU A 46 -7.01 -2.61 -7.57
C LEU A 46 -8.13 -3.65 -7.38
N GLY A 47 -8.88 -3.60 -6.28
CA GLY A 47 -9.91 -4.58 -5.92
C GLY A 47 -10.98 -4.82 -7.00
N PRO A 48 -11.60 -3.76 -7.55
CA PRO A 48 -12.66 -3.89 -8.55
C PRO A 48 -12.20 -4.34 -9.94
N VAL A 49 -10.94 -4.07 -10.30
CA VAL A 49 -10.42 -4.19 -11.68
C VAL A 49 -10.62 -5.57 -12.31
N PRO A 50 -10.40 -6.71 -11.61
CA PRO A 50 -10.65 -8.03 -12.20
C PRO A 50 -12.11 -8.27 -12.59
N ALA A 51 -13.06 -7.81 -11.77
CA ALA A 51 -14.48 -7.95 -12.05
C ALA A 51 -14.91 -7.06 -13.22
N GLU A 52 -14.42 -5.82 -13.27
CA GLU A 52 -14.66 -4.90 -14.39
C GLU A 52 -14.11 -5.46 -15.71
N LEU A 53 -12.90 -6.04 -15.68
CA LEU A 53 -12.28 -6.67 -16.85
C LEU A 53 -13.08 -7.90 -17.32
N ALA A 54 -13.61 -8.69 -16.41
CA ALA A 54 -14.45 -9.84 -16.74
C ALA A 54 -15.75 -9.42 -17.44
N VAL A 55 -16.43 -8.40 -16.93
CA VAL A 55 -17.65 -7.84 -17.52
C VAL A 55 -17.37 -7.26 -18.91
N ALA A 56 -16.29 -6.48 -19.06
CA ALA A 56 -15.91 -5.92 -20.35
C ALA A 56 -15.62 -7.02 -21.39
N HIS A 57 -14.96 -8.10 -20.99
CA HIS A 57 -14.65 -9.22 -21.87
C HIS A 57 -15.90 -10.01 -22.30
N GLN A 58 -16.84 -10.24 -21.38
CA GLN A 58 -18.14 -10.85 -21.72
C GLN A 58 -18.94 -10.00 -22.71
N GLY A 59 -18.90 -8.68 -22.58
CA GLY A 59 -19.53 -7.76 -23.53
C GLY A 59 -18.91 -7.88 -24.94
N LEU A 60 -17.60 -8.08 -25.02
CA LEU A 60 -16.90 -8.27 -26.30
C LEU A 60 -17.26 -9.62 -26.94
N THR A 61 -17.26 -10.72 -26.19
CA THR A 61 -17.57 -12.05 -26.75
C THR A 61 -18.99 -12.15 -27.28
N ALA A 62 -19.95 -11.47 -26.63
CA ALA A 62 -21.34 -11.42 -27.09
C ALA A 62 -21.51 -10.73 -28.46
N GLY A 63 -20.62 -9.80 -28.84
CA GLY A 63 -20.76 -8.97 -30.04
C GLY A 63 -19.89 -9.37 -31.25
N SER A 64 -18.98 -10.33 -31.10
CA SER A 64 -17.82 -10.48 -32.03
C SER A 64 -17.74 -11.80 -32.81
N GLY A 65 -18.64 -12.76 -32.59
CA GLY A 65 -18.66 -14.02 -33.37
C GLY A 65 -17.39 -14.87 -33.22
N ALA A 66 -17.09 -15.74 -34.20
CA ALA A 66 -16.00 -16.73 -34.14
C ALA A 66 -14.63 -16.19 -34.58
N LEU A 67 -14.21 -15.02 -34.08
CA LEU A 67 -12.92 -14.42 -34.42
C LEU A 67 -11.79 -15.05 -33.59
N SER A 68 -10.72 -15.52 -34.25
CA SER A 68 -9.52 -16.05 -33.58
C SER A 68 -8.85 -15.04 -32.63
N ALA A 69 -8.99 -13.73 -32.92
CA ALA A 69 -8.52 -12.65 -32.05
C ALA A 69 -9.15 -12.67 -30.65
N LEU A 70 -10.34 -13.28 -30.47
CA LEU A 70 -10.98 -13.40 -29.16
C LEU A 70 -10.26 -14.40 -28.26
N THR A 71 -9.70 -15.46 -28.84
CA THR A 71 -8.87 -16.42 -28.10
C THR A 71 -7.62 -15.72 -27.57
N GLU A 72 -6.93 -14.95 -28.41
CA GLU A 72 -5.76 -14.16 -27.99
C GLU A 72 -6.12 -13.14 -26.92
N LEU A 73 -7.25 -12.45 -27.07
CA LEU A 73 -7.75 -11.51 -26.06
C LEU A 73 -8.08 -12.21 -24.73
N GLY A 74 -8.59 -13.44 -24.78
CA GLY A 74 -8.81 -14.28 -23.59
C GLY A 74 -7.49 -14.61 -22.87
N THR A 75 -6.45 -14.96 -23.62
CA THR A 75 -5.10 -15.19 -23.08
C THR A 75 -4.53 -13.92 -22.44
N VAL A 76 -4.68 -12.77 -23.09
CA VAL A 76 -4.28 -11.46 -22.56
C VAL A 76 -5.03 -11.15 -21.27
N ARG A 77 -6.35 -11.33 -21.24
CA ARG A 77 -7.17 -11.15 -20.03
C ARG A 77 -6.67 -12.01 -18.87
N ALA A 78 -6.49 -13.31 -19.08
CA ALA A 78 -5.99 -14.20 -18.05
C ALA A 78 -4.60 -13.78 -17.53
N SER A 79 -3.76 -13.24 -18.43
CA SER A 79 -2.46 -12.67 -18.09
C SER A 79 -2.59 -11.44 -17.18
N TRP A 80 -3.54 -10.54 -17.46
CA TRP A 80 -3.83 -9.38 -16.62
C TRP A 80 -4.44 -9.76 -15.27
N GLU A 81 -5.39 -10.69 -15.23
CA GLU A 81 -5.98 -11.19 -13.98
C GLU A 81 -4.90 -11.71 -13.01
N ARG A 82 -3.93 -12.48 -13.52
CA ARG A 82 -2.78 -12.94 -12.71
C ARG A 82 -1.92 -11.78 -12.22
N ARG A 83 -1.64 -10.77 -13.05
CA ARG A 83 -0.85 -9.59 -12.63
C ARG A 83 -1.57 -8.74 -11.60
N PHE A 84 -2.89 -8.59 -11.69
CA PHE A 84 -3.67 -7.87 -10.68
C PHE A 84 -3.70 -8.62 -9.36
N ALA A 85 -3.89 -9.96 -9.39
CA ALA A 85 -3.80 -10.78 -8.19
C ALA A 85 -2.41 -10.68 -7.53
N ALA A 86 -1.34 -10.74 -8.31
CA ALA A 86 0.03 -10.56 -7.82
C ALA A 86 0.22 -9.17 -7.19
N ALA A 87 -0.19 -8.09 -7.86
CA ALA A 87 -0.08 -6.73 -7.35
C ALA A 87 -0.88 -6.52 -6.05
N GLN A 88 -2.08 -7.10 -5.92
CA GLN A 88 -2.85 -7.08 -4.68
C GLN A 88 -2.13 -7.82 -3.54
N GLY A 89 -1.52 -8.97 -3.84
CA GLY A 89 -0.71 -9.74 -2.88
C GLY A 89 0.54 -8.98 -2.43
N GLU A 90 1.25 -8.34 -3.37
CA GLU A 90 2.40 -7.49 -3.08
C GLU A 90 2.02 -6.29 -2.21
N CYS A 91 0.93 -5.60 -2.53
CA CYS A 91 0.42 -4.49 -1.71
C CYS A 91 0.05 -4.95 -0.29
N ALA A 92 -0.58 -6.13 -0.14
CA ALA A 92 -0.89 -6.70 1.16
C ALA A 92 0.39 -7.02 1.97
N SER A 93 1.39 -7.62 1.31
CA SER A 93 2.70 -7.92 1.91
C SER A 93 3.43 -6.66 2.36
N LEU A 94 3.47 -5.62 1.51
CA LEU A 94 4.08 -4.33 1.83
C LEU A 94 3.38 -3.66 3.01
N THR A 95 2.04 -3.68 3.04
CA THR A 95 1.25 -3.16 4.17
C THR A 95 1.67 -3.82 5.48
N GLY A 96 1.77 -5.16 5.50
CA GLY A 96 2.20 -5.91 6.66
C GLY A 96 3.64 -5.59 7.08
N THR A 97 4.55 -5.52 6.11
CA THR A 97 5.98 -5.22 6.31
C THR A 97 6.17 -3.83 6.91
N PHE A 98 5.55 -2.81 6.34
CA PHE A 98 5.67 -1.44 6.83
C PHE A 98 5.10 -1.27 8.24
N ARG A 99 3.97 -1.93 8.56
CA ARG A 99 3.44 -1.96 9.93
C ARG A 99 4.37 -2.68 10.90
N ALA A 100 5.05 -3.73 10.46
CA ALA A 100 6.03 -4.42 11.29
C ALA A 100 7.25 -3.53 11.59
N VAL A 101 7.79 -2.84 10.58
CA VAL A 101 8.90 -1.90 10.76
C VAL A 101 8.54 -0.78 11.71
N ALA A 102 7.36 -0.16 11.55
CA ALA A 102 6.86 0.86 12.47
C ALA A 102 6.80 0.37 13.93
N ARG A 103 6.28 -0.84 14.16
CA ARG A 103 6.24 -1.40 15.53
C ARG A 103 7.63 -1.65 16.11
N THR A 104 8.56 -2.18 15.31
CA THR A 104 9.92 -2.45 15.77
C THR A 104 10.66 -1.17 16.13
N LEU A 105 10.57 -0.13 15.29
CA LEU A 105 11.23 1.15 15.54
C LEU A 105 10.63 1.87 16.76
N GLY A 106 9.31 1.97 16.86
CA GLY A 106 8.65 2.55 18.04
C GLY A 106 8.99 1.81 19.34
N GLY A 107 9.10 0.47 19.31
CA GLY A 107 9.52 -0.32 20.47
C GLY A 107 10.99 -0.08 20.88
N THR A 108 11.87 0.06 19.90
CA THR A 108 13.29 0.42 20.16
C THR A 108 13.39 1.81 20.76
N ASP A 109 12.68 2.80 20.23
CA ASP A 109 12.69 4.18 20.74
C ASP A 109 12.19 4.24 22.20
N GLU A 110 11.14 3.49 22.52
CA GLU A 110 10.62 3.37 23.88
C GLU A 110 11.68 2.79 24.84
N THR A 111 12.35 1.72 24.42
CA THR A 111 13.36 1.02 25.21
C THR A 111 14.56 1.93 25.49
N VAL A 112 15.03 2.64 24.47
CA VAL A 112 16.12 3.61 24.57
C VAL A 112 15.72 4.75 25.51
N ARG A 113 14.53 5.32 25.34
CA ARG A 113 14.02 6.40 26.21
C ARG A 113 13.91 5.95 27.68
N SER A 114 13.38 4.76 27.92
CA SER A 114 13.27 4.19 29.27
C SER A 114 14.65 4.03 29.94
N SER A 115 15.64 3.54 29.17
CA SER A 115 17.01 3.39 29.64
C SER A 115 17.63 4.72 30.08
N PHE A 116 17.50 5.78 29.28
CA PHE A 116 18.00 7.11 29.64
C PHE A 116 17.25 7.74 30.82
N THR A 117 15.93 7.55 30.89
CA THR A 117 15.11 8.08 32.01
C THR A 117 15.52 7.42 33.33
N SER A 118 15.80 6.11 33.30
CA SER A 118 16.29 5.36 34.47
C SER A 118 17.65 5.88 34.97
N VAL A 119 18.56 6.22 34.06
CA VAL A 119 19.88 6.79 34.39
C VAL A 119 19.75 8.19 34.99
N ALA A 120 18.91 9.04 34.40
CA ALA A 120 18.65 10.39 34.92
C ALA A 120 18.03 10.35 36.32
N GLY A 121 17.06 9.47 36.57
CA GLY A 121 16.46 9.28 37.89
C GLY A 121 17.46 8.80 38.94
N ARG A 122 18.38 7.90 38.56
CA ARG A 122 19.47 7.44 39.44
C ARG A 122 20.49 8.54 39.72
N ALA A 123 20.77 9.42 38.77
CA ALA A 123 21.69 10.54 38.97
C ALA A 123 21.09 11.64 39.88
N GLY A 124 19.79 11.89 39.77
CA GLY A 124 19.07 12.84 40.64
C GLY A 124 18.85 12.36 42.07
N ALA A 125 18.79 11.05 42.31
CA ALA A 125 18.65 10.47 43.65
C ALA A 125 19.98 10.40 44.45
N ARG A 126 21.10 10.85 43.87
CA ARG A 126 22.45 10.78 44.47
C ARG A 126 22.96 12.14 44.98
N TRP A 127 22.10 13.15 45.05
CA TRP A 127 22.38 14.48 45.61
C TRP A 127 21.29 14.87 46.60
#